data_AF-A0A1B7UHC7-F1
#
_entry.id   AF-A0A1B7UHC7-F1
#
_cell.length_a   1.000
_cell.length_b   1.000
_cell.length_c   1.000
_cell.angle_alpha   90.00
_cell.angle_beta   90.00
_cell.angle_gamma   90.00
#
_symmetry.space_group_name_H-M   'P 1'
#
loop_
_entity.id
_entity.type
_entity.pdbx_description
1 polymer ?
#
loop_
_entity_poly.entity_id
_entity_poly.type
_entity_poly.pdbx_seq_one_letter_code
_entity_poly.pdbx_strand_id
1 'polypeptide(L)'
;MLYSHIHYDHLNKVDIKRLGPKPKYLVPLAVADHLPQQQLQITEMAWYSQLQLGALKVQALPAHHFSNRIWVPFLYEDFGDSSWNGWLLEFNDKKLFFAGDTGYSQHFADIQQKYGDIDICLLPIASYYHDTDGDWYRYVHNTPEDALSAAVDLGCKLMIPLGLWQR
;
A
#
# COMPACT_ATOMS: atom_id res chain seq x y z
N MET A 1 2.09 -1.86 12.70
CA MET A 1 1.65 -2.62 11.52
C MET A 1 1.13 -1.64 10.51
N LEU A 2 1.56 -1.76 9.26
CA LEU A 2 1.15 -0.93 8.13
C LEU A 2 0.38 -1.83 7.16
N TYR A 3 -0.78 -1.38 6.69
CA TYR A 3 -1.58 -2.06 5.68
C TYR A 3 -1.76 -1.11 4.50
N SER A 4 -1.52 -1.58 3.28
CA SER A 4 -1.68 -0.74 2.08
C SER A 4 -3.14 -0.64 1.65
N HIS A 5 -3.89 -1.74 1.67
CA HIS A 5 -5.30 -1.79 1.27
C HIS A 5 -5.91 -3.09 1.80
N ILE A 6 -7.17 -3.34 1.47
CA ILE A 6 -7.91 -4.45 2.06
C ILE A 6 -7.82 -5.77 1.31
N HIS A 7 -7.07 -5.96 0.21
CA HIS A 7 -7.04 -7.28 -0.45
C HIS A 7 -6.52 -8.38 0.50
N TYR A 8 -6.89 -9.63 0.24
CA TYR A 8 -6.68 -10.76 1.16
C TYR A 8 -5.20 -11.05 1.45
N ASP A 9 -4.35 -10.80 0.48
CA ASP A 9 -2.90 -10.95 0.53
C ASP A 9 -2.19 -9.76 1.20
N HIS A 10 -2.86 -8.61 1.31
CA HIS A 10 -2.34 -7.42 1.99
C HIS A 10 -2.87 -7.21 3.40
N LEU A 11 -4.06 -7.75 3.71
CA LEU A 11 -4.69 -7.65 5.04
C LEU A 11 -5.17 -9.04 5.50
N ASN A 12 -4.55 -9.60 6.53
CA ASN A 12 -4.97 -10.88 7.07
C ASN A 12 -5.66 -10.71 8.43
N LYS A 13 -6.98 -10.91 8.47
CA LYS A 13 -7.77 -10.77 9.71
C LYS A 13 -7.39 -11.81 10.77
N VAL A 14 -6.88 -12.99 10.38
CA VAL A 14 -6.42 -14.02 11.32
C VAL A 14 -5.11 -13.59 11.99
N ASP A 15 -4.17 -13.03 11.23
CA ASP A 15 -2.92 -12.51 11.77
C ASP A 15 -3.16 -11.34 12.72
N ILE A 16 -4.07 -10.43 12.36
CA ILE A 16 -4.48 -9.33 13.24
C ILE A 16 -5.07 -9.86 14.55
N LYS A 17 -5.96 -10.86 14.48
CA LYS A 17 -6.53 -11.51 15.68
C LYS A 17 -5.45 -12.09 16.59
N ARG A 18 -4.41 -12.68 15.99
CA ARG A 18 -3.29 -13.30 16.71
C ARG A 18 -2.35 -12.25 17.33
N LEU A 19 -2.10 -11.14 16.65
CA LEU A 19 -1.28 -10.03 17.14
C LEU A 19 -1.97 -9.25 18.28
N GLY A 20 -3.31 -9.14 18.22
CA GLY A 20 -4.12 -8.53 19.26
C GLY A 20 -3.84 -7.02 19.44
N PRO A 21 -4.10 -6.46 20.63
CA PRO A 21 -4.13 -5.00 20.85
C PRO A 21 -2.75 -4.34 21.03
N LYS A 22 -1.67 -5.14 21.07
CA LYS A 22 -0.33 -4.66 21.42
C LYS A 22 0.28 -3.69 20.38
N PRO A 23 0.28 -3.98 19.07
CA PRO A 23 0.82 -3.04 18.10
C PRO A 23 -0.21 -1.95 17.73
N LYS A 24 0.30 -0.82 17.21
CA LYS A 24 -0.51 0.14 16.47
C LYS A 24 -0.74 -0.35 15.04
N TYR A 25 -1.95 -0.22 14.54
CA TYR A 25 -2.37 -0.58 13.19
C TYR A 25 -2.63 0.70 12.40
N LEU A 26 -1.77 0.98 11.43
CA LEU A 26 -1.93 2.11 10.52
C LEU A 26 -2.53 1.58 9.23
N VAL A 27 -3.67 2.12 8.86
CA VAL A 27 -4.50 1.64 7.75
C VAL A 27 -5.00 2.82 6.92
N PRO A 28 -5.43 2.60 5.66
CA PRO A 28 -6.11 3.63 4.87
C PRO A 28 -7.44 4.09 5.51
N LEU A 29 -8.04 5.17 4.99
CA LEU A 29 -9.37 5.61 5.39
C LEU A 29 -10.42 4.52 5.14
N ALA A 30 -11.38 4.44 6.08
CA ALA A 30 -12.51 3.51 6.09
C ALA A 30 -12.12 2.03 6.08
N VAL A 31 -10.88 1.69 6.45
CA VAL A 31 -10.42 0.30 6.58
C VAL A 31 -10.67 -0.27 7.98
N ALA A 32 -10.86 0.57 9.00
CA ALA A 32 -11.07 0.13 10.38
C ALA A 32 -12.25 -0.83 10.53
N ASP A 33 -13.33 -0.63 9.76
CA ASP A 33 -14.54 -1.47 9.78
C ASP A 33 -14.27 -2.89 9.25
N HIS A 34 -13.19 -3.09 8.49
CA HIS A 34 -12.77 -4.41 8.01
C HIS A 34 -11.89 -5.16 9.02
N LEU A 35 -11.39 -4.49 10.06
CA LEU A 35 -10.55 -5.13 11.07
C LEU A 35 -11.41 -5.99 12.01
N PRO A 36 -10.85 -7.06 12.60
CA PRO A 36 -11.61 -7.92 13.51
C PRO A 36 -12.06 -7.13 14.75
N GLN A 37 -13.27 -7.43 15.23
CA GLN A 37 -13.85 -6.84 16.45
C GLN A 37 -13.02 -7.19 17.70
N GLN A 38 -12.03 -6.36 17.99
CA GLN A 38 -11.13 -6.43 19.13
C GLN A 38 -10.72 -5.01 19.51
N GLN A 39 -10.18 -4.82 20.72
CA GLN A 39 -9.70 -3.52 21.20
C GLN A 39 -8.36 -3.15 20.56
N LEU A 40 -8.34 -2.97 19.25
CA LEU A 40 -7.12 -2.66 18.49
C LEU A 40 -6.81 -1.16 18.54
N GLN A 41 -5.53 -0.82 18.51
CA GLN A 41 -5.08 0.56 18.37
C GLN A 41 -4.97 0.91 16.88
N ILE A 42 -6.08 1.37 16.28
CA ILE A 42 -6.18 1.64 14.85
C ILE A 42 -6.00 3.15 14.59
N THR A 43 -5.30 3.51 13.53
CA THR A 43 -5.25 4.87 13.00
C THR A 43 -5.47 4.81 11.50
N GLU A 44 -6.60 5.36 11.07
CA GLU A 44 -6.94 5.52 9.66
C GLU A 44 -6.28 6.79 9.11
N MET A 45 -5.67 6.68 7.93
CA MET A 45 -4.83 7.73 7.36
C MET A 45 -5.22 7.99 5.91
N ALA A 46 -5.62 9.24 5.63
CA ALA A 46 -5.84 9.74 4.27
C ALA A 46 -4.51 9.99 3.55
N TRP A 47 -4.53 10.09 2.23
CA TRP A 47 -3.36 10.53 1.48
C TRP A 47 -2.83 11.87 1.98
N TYR A 48 -1.50 11.94 2.04
CA TYR A 48 -0.71 13.06 2.55
C TYR A 48 -0.89 13.36 4.04
N SER A 49 -1.63 12.55 4.79
CA SER A 49 -1.63 12.60 6.25
C SER A 49 -0.33 12.02 6.80
N GLN A 50 0.05 12.48 8.00
CA GLN A 50 1.28 12.08 8.67
C GLN A 50 1.04 11.75 10.13
N LEU A 51 1.85 10.83 10.66
CA LEU A 51 1.85 10.43 12.06
C LEU A 51 3.28 10.32 12.57
N GLN A 52 3.57 10.95 13.71
CA GLN A 52 4.85 10.83 14.39
C GLN A 52 4.80 9.71 15.45
N LEU A 53 5.72 8.75 15.37
CA LEU A 53 5.89 7.63 16.29
C LEU A 53 7.31 7.64 16.86
N GLY A 54 7.53 8.45 17.89
CA GLY A 54 8.88 8.68 18.42
C GLY A 54 9.75 9.36 17.37
N ALA A 55 10.87 8.75 16.98
CA ALA A 55 11.74 9.26 15.90
C ALA A 55 11.28 8.84 14.49
N LEU A 56 10.31 7.93 14.37
CA LEU A 56 9.77 7.48 13.08
C LEU A 56 8.61 8.39 12.66
N LYS A 57 8.73 9.03 11.50
CA LYS A 57 7.62 9.71 10.84
C LYS A 57 7.01 8.80 9.79
N VAL A 58 5.70 8.62 9.82
CA VAL A 58 4.95 7.79 8.86
C VAL A 58 4.02 8.70 8.08
N GLN A 59 4.01 8.56 6.75
CA GLN A 59 3.12 9.31 5.86
C GLN A 59 2.36 8.34 4.96
N ALA A 60 1.05 8.54 4.87
CA ALA A 60 0.22 7.87 3.88
C ALA A 60 0.34 8.63 2.56
N LEU A 61 0.69 7.94 1.48
CA LEU A 61 0.86 8.51 0.15
C LEU A 61 -0.10 7.88 -0.85
N PRO A 62 -0.40 8.58 -1.96
CA PRO A 62 -1.19 8.00 -3.03
C PRO A 62 -0.58 6.73 -3.60
N ALA A 63 -1.46 5.84 -4.05
CA ALA A 63 -1.18 4.74 -4.93
C ALA A 63 -2.28 4.70 -5.99
N HIS A 64 -2.01 4.07 -7.13
CA HIS A 64 -2.98 3.90 -8.21
C HIS A 64 -3.52 2.47 -8.17
N HIS A 65 -4.48 2.25 -7.29
CA HIS A 65 -5.04 0.92 -7.03
C HIS A 65 -6.52 1.03 -6.65
N PHE A 66 -7.08 -0.01 -6.03
CA PHE A 66 -8.42 -0.01 -5.47
C PHE A 66 -8.46 -0.90 -4.21
N SER A 67 -9.57 -0.82 -3.49
CA SER A 67 -9.85 -1.69 -2.34
C SER A 67 -11.12 -2.46 -2.62
N ASN A 68 -11.06 -3.78 -2.50
CA ASN A 68 -12.27 -4.59 -2.39
C ASN A 68 -12.04 -5.83 -1.52
N ARG A 69 -13.13 -6.41 -1.02
CA ARG A 69 -13.12 -7.78 -0.49
C ARG A 69 -14.41 -8.44 -0.91
N ILE A 70 -14.32 -9.68 -1.35
CA ILE A 70 -15.49 -10.52 -1.59
C ILE A 70 -15.51 -11.57 -0.48
N TRP A 71 -16.61 -11.63 0.28
CA TRP A 71 -16.90 -12.78 1.12
C TRP A 71 -17.80 -13.73 0.32
N VAL A 72 -17.53 -15.04 0.38
CA VAL A 72 -18.37 -16.05 -0.27
C VAL A 72 -19.07 -16.83 0.84
N PRO A 73 -20.41 -17.03 0.82
CA PRO A 73 -21.34 -16.80 -0.29
C PRO A 73 -22.09 -15.45 -0.25
N PHE A 74 -21.72 -14.51 0.63
CA PHE A 74 -22.44 -13.25 0.81
C PHE A 74 -21.64 -12.03 0.32
N LEU A 75 -22.23 -11.36 -0.67
CA LEU A 75 -21.93 -10.07 -1.32
C LEU A 75 -20.82 -9.20 -0.70
N TYR A 76 -19.97 -8.69 -1.61
CA TYR A 76 -18.95 -7.63 -1.51
C TYR A 76 -18.90 -6.87 -0.17
N GLU A 77 -17.77 -7.01 0.55
CA GLU A 77 -17.51 -6.38 1.84
C GLU A 77 -17.27 -4.86 1.69
N ASP A 78 -16.77 -4.43 0.55
CA ASP A 78 -16.36 -3.04 0.26
C ASP A 78 -16.59 -2.75 -1.22
N PHE A 79 -17.50 -1.84 -1.57
CA PHE A 79 -17.78 -1.43 -2.96
C PHE A 79 -16.78 -0.37 -3.47
N GLY A 80 -15.54 -0.40 -2.97
CA GLY A 80 -14.57 0.67 -3.14
C GLY A 80 -14.83 1.87 -2.22
N ASP A 81 -15.50 1.65 -1.09
CA ASP A 81 -15.77 2.66 -0.08
C ASP A 81 -14.54 2.91 0.81
N SER A 82 -13.65 1.91 0.96
CA SER A 82 -12.35 2.09 1.61
C SER A 82 -11.25 2.50 0.64
N SER A 83 -10.28 3.24 1.17
CA SER A 83 -9.14 3.73 0.39
C SER A 83 -7.96 2.75 0.40
N TRP A 84 -6.89 3.11 -0.30
CA TRP A 84 -5.63 2.37 -0.40
C TRP A 84 -4.47 3.37 -0.33
N ASN A 85 -3.33 2.97 0.23
CA ASN A 85 -2.17 3.84 0.47
C ASN A 85 -0.85 3.15 0.09
N GLY A 86 0.07 3.95 -0.43
CA GLY A 86 1.51 3.75 -0.22
C GLY A 86 1.95 4.38 1.10
N TRP A 87 3.13 4.02 1.60
CA TRP A 87 3.65 4.47 2.90
C TRP A 87 5.08 4.98 2.79
N LEU A 88 5.30 6.24 3.15
CA LEU A 88 6.64 6.81 3.30
C LEU A 88 7.03 6.86 4.77
N LEU A 89 8.12 6.16 5.09
CA LEU A 89 8.71 6.07 6.41
C LEU A 89 9.98 6.91 6.43
N GLU A 90 10.05 7.87 7.34
CA GLU A 90 11.24 8.70 7.55
C GLU A 90 11.81 8.43 8.95
N PHE A 91 13.08 8.06 9.02
CA PHE A 91 13.79 7.78 10.27
C PHE A 91 15.26 8.14 10.12
N ASN A 92 15.79 9.00 11.01
CA ASN A 92 17.19 9.47 10.98
C ASN A 92 17.63 9.94 9.58
N ASP A 93 16.85 10.82 8.95
CA ASP A 93 17.08 11.37 7.61
C ASP A 93 17.14 10.32 6.48
N LYS A 94 16.63 9.10 6.73
CA LYS A 94 16.44 8.06 5.72
C LYS A 94 14.99 7.89 5.36
N LYS A 95 14.73 7.68 4.07
CA LYS A 95 13.39 7.49 3.51
C LYS A 95 13.23 6.09 2.93
N LEU A 96 12.21 5.39 3.39
CA LEU A 96 11.74 4.13 2.80
C LEU A 96 10.32 4.32 2.31
N PHE A 97 10.08 4.03 1.04
CA PHE A 97 8.75 4.00 0.45
C PHE A 97 8.28 2.57 0.23
N PHE A 98 7.12 2.23 0.77
CA PHE A 98 6.41 0.99 0.49
C PHE A 98 5.17 1.32 -0.34
N ALA A 99 5.17 0.93 -1.62
CA ALA A 99 4.13 1.34 -2.55
C ALA A 99 2.78 0.60 -2.35
N GLY A 100 2.80 -0.57 -1.70
CA GLY A 100 1.66 -1.48 -1.75
C GLY A 100 1.49 -2.06 -3.16
N ASP A 101 0.25 -2.34 -3.56
CA ASP A 101 -0.08 -2.60 -4.95
C ASP A 101 -0.47 -1.30 -5.62
N THR A 102 0.03 -1.09 -6.83
CA THR A 102 -0.21 0.12 -7.60
C THR A 102 0.14 -0.11 -9.07
N GLY A 103 -0.65 0.49 -9.95
CA GLY A 103 -0.30 0.70 -11.36
C GLY A 103 0.61 1.90 -11.53
N TYR A 104 1.18 2.04 -12.72
CA TYR A 104 2.06 3.15 -13.03
C TYR A 104 1.27 4.39 -13.41
N SER A 105 1.64 5.53 -12.81
CA SER A 105 0.97 6.81 -13.05
C SER A 105 1.86 7.97 -12.58
N GLN A 106 1.47 9.19 -12.96
CA GLN A 106 2.09 10.46 -12.59
C GLN A 106 2.32 10.64 -11.08
N HIS A 107 1.55 9.95 -10.23
CA HIS A 107 1.68 10.02 -8.78
C HIS A 107 3.10 9.72 -8.26
N PHE A 108 3.90 8.90 -8.94
CA PHE A 108 5.30 8.65 -8.55
C PHE A 108 6.17 9.91 -8.66
N ALA A 109 6.08 10.62 -9.78
CA ALA A 109 6.80 11.87 -9.97
C ALA A 109 6.26 12.96 -9.03
N ASP A 110 4.95 12.99 -8.75
CA ASP A 110 4.37 13.93 -7.78
C ASP A 110 4.87 13.68 -6.36
N ILE A 111 5.06 12.40 -5.97
CA ILE A 111 5.68 12.02 -4.70
C ILE A 111 7.12 12.53 -4.64
N GLN A 112 7.92 12.33 -5.69
CA GLN A 112 9.30 12.83 -5.73
C GLN A 112 9.36 14.35 -5.63
N GLN A 113 8.49 15.06 -6.35
CA GLN A 113 8.45 16.51 -6.32
C GLN A 113 8.18 17.04 -4.90
N LYS A 114 7.31 16.35 -4.17
CA LYS A 114 6.88 16.77 -2.82
C LYS A 114 7.84 16.33 -1.72
N TYR A 115 8.43 15.15 -1.83
CA TYR A 115 9.21 14.52 -0.77
C TYR A 115 10.70 14.42 -1.07
N GLY A 116 11.13 14.71 -2.31
CA GLY A 116 12.50 14.52 -2.79
C GLY A 116 12.89 13.05 -2.92
N ASP A 117 14.16 12.81 -3.25
CA ASP A 117 14.70 11.47 -3.46
C ASP A 117 14.50 10.54 -2.27
N ILE A 118 14.28 9.26 -2.57
CA ILE A 118 13.97 8.21 -1.62
C ILE A 118 15.13 7.21 -1.56
N ASP A 119 15.59 6.85 -0.36
CA ASP A 119 16.73 5.95 -0.23
C ASP A 119 16.39 4.51 -0.64
N ILE A 120 15.22 4.02 -0.22
CA ILE A 120 14.76 2.65 -0.50
C ILE A 120 13.31 2.68 -0.98
N CYS A 121 13.04 2.08 -2.12
CA CYS A 121 11.69 1.93 -2.66
C CYS A 121 11.35 0.45 -2.81
N LEU A 122 10.29 0.02 -2.11
CA LEU A 122 9.71 -1.31 -2.24
C LEU A 122 8.55 -1.21 -3.23
N LEU A 123 8.76 -1.68 -4.47
CA LEU A 123 7.83 -1.49 -5.59
C LEU A 123 7.30 -2.83 -6.11
N PRO A 124 5.97 -2.97 -6.37
CA PRO A 124 5.39 -4.20 -6.89
C PRO A 124 5.83 -4.46 -8.33
N ILE A 125 6.02 -5.75 -8.68
CA ILE A 125 6.40 -6.22 -10.03
C ILE A 125 5.57 -7.42 -10.51
N ALA A 126 4.44 -7.71 -9.85
CA ALA A 126 3.64 -8.91 -10.07
C ALA A 126 2.17 -8.56 -10.33
N SER A 127 1.36 -9.57 -10.65
CA SER A 127 -0.09 -9.45 -10.85
C SER A 127 -0.49 -8.45 -11.95
N TYR A 128 0.35 -8.25 -12.97
CA TYR A 128 0.10 -7.27 -14.04
C TYR A 128 -0.54 -7.87 -15.30
N TYR A 129 -0.78 -9.18 -15.33
CA TYR A 129 -1.26 -9.91 -16.51
C TYR A 129 -2.53 -10.70 -16.22
N HIS A 130 -3.48 -10.63 -17.17
CA HIS A 130 -4.67 -11.46 -17.22
C HIS A 130 -5.07 -11.67 -18.68
N ASP A 131 -5.51 -12.88 -19.04
CA ASP A 131 -5.77 -13.27 -20.45
C ASP A 131 -6.85 -12.41 -21.11
N THR A 132 -7.89 -12.05 -20.35
CA THR A 132 -9.07 -11.33 -20.87
C THR A 132 -9.16 -9.87 -20.43
N ASP A 133 -8.43 -9.48 -19.37
CA ASP A 133 -8.59 -8.19 -18.68
C ASP A 133 -7.24 -7.48 -18.48
N GLY A 134 -6.29 -7.73 -19.39
CA GLY A 134 -4.92 -7.24 -19.28
C GLY A 134 -4.81 -5.72 -19.05
N ASP A 135 -5.62 -4.91 -19.75
CA ASP A 135 -5.61 -3.45 -19.59
C ASP A 135 -5.97 -3.01 -18.17
N TRP A 136 -6.94 -3.68 -17.53
CA TRP A 136 -7.32 -3.40 -16.14
C TRP A 136 -6.21 -3.80 -15.17
N TYR A 137 -5.64 -4.99 -15.34
CA TYR A 137 -4.53 -5.46 -14.50
C TYR A 137 -3.32 -4.52 -14.61
N ARG A 138 -3.01 -4.04 -15.82
CA ARG A 138 -1.96 -3.02 -16.06
C ARG A 138 -2.30 -1.65 -15.48
N TYR A 139 -3.58 -1.29 -15.44
CA TYR A 139 -4.03 -0.01 -14.87
C TYR A 139 -3.81 0.06 -13.36
N VAL A 140 -3.85 -1.07 -12.66
CA VAL A 140 -3.79 -1.13 -11.19
C VAL A 140 -2.58 -1.89 -10.63
N HIS A 141 -1.73 -2.48 -11.48
CA HIS A 141 -0.48 -3.13 -11.10
C HIS A 141 0.66 -2.81 -12.07
N ASN A 142 1.83 -2.49 -11.52
CA ASN A 142 3.07 -2.31 -12.26
C ASN A 142 3.57 -3.62 -12.88
N THR A 143 4.10 -3.55 -14.10
CA THR A 143 5.09 -4.54 -14.58
C THR A 143 6.46 -4.31 -13.95
N PRO A 144 7.42 -5.23 -14.13
CA PRO A 144 8.82 -4.96 -13.83
C PRO A 144 9.36 -3.67 -14.49
N GLU A 145 9.02 -3.39 -15.75
CA GLU A 145 9.47 -2.19 -16.47
C GLU A 145 8.81 -0.91 -15.93
N ASP A 146 7.53 -0.98 -15.60
CA ASP A 146 6.80 0.10 -14.94
C ASP A 146 7.44 0.42 -13.57
N ALA A 147 7.83 -0.61 -12.81
CA ALA A 147 8.48 -0.44 -11.51
C ALA A 147 9.88 0.17 -11.63
N LEU A 148 10.63 -0.15 -12.70
CA LEU A 148 11.92 0.52 -12.99
C LEU A 148 11.70 2.00 -13.32
N SER A 149 10.67 2.31 -14.11
CA SER A 149 10.32 3.69 -14.47
C SER A 149 9.89 4.48 -13.23
N ALA A 150 9.04 3.89 -12.39
CA ALA A 150 8.63 4.45 -11.11
C ALA A 150 9.83 4.70 -10.18
N ALA A 151 10.81 3.79 -10.15
CA ALA A 151 12.02 3.98 -9.35
C ALA A 151 12.84 5.19 -9.81
N VAL A 152 12.92 5.43 -11.12
CA VAL A 152 13.56 6.64 -11.67
C VAL A 152 12.77 7.89 -11.28
N ASP A 153 11.45 7.88 -11.48
CA ASP A 153 10.59 9.04 -11.19
C ASP A 153 10.57 9.40 -9.70
N LEU A 154 10.68 8.41 -8.82
CA LEU A 154 10.77 8.58 -7.37
C LEU A 154 12.16 9.06 -6.88
N GLY A 155 13.17 9.09 -7.76
CA GLY A 155 14.56 9.31 -7.35
C GLY A 155 15.06 8.23 -6.39
N CYS A 156 14.65 6.97 -6.59
CA CYS A 156 15.01 5.87 -5.72
C CYS A 156 16.49 5.52 -5.83
N LYS A 157 17.22 5.52 -4.71
CA LYS A 157 18.64 5.09 -4.69
C LYS A 157 18.77 3.57 -4.75
N LEU A 158 17.84 2.85 -4.12
CA LEU A 158 17.73 1.41 -4.15
C LEU A 158 16.25 1.02 -4.37
N MET A 159 15.99 0.25 -5.41
CA MET A 159 14.70 -0.39 -5.62
C MET A 159 14.78 -1.86 -5.21
N ILE A 160 13.83 -2.29 -4.39
CA ILE A 160 13.62 -3.69 -4.02
C ILE A 160 12.28 -4.13 -4.60
N PRO A 161 12.26 -5.10 -5.54
CA PRO A 161 11.02 -5.59 -6.11
C PRO A 161 10.20 -6.36 -5.07
N LEU A 162 8.89 -6.13 -5.08
CA LEU A 162 7.88 -6.83 -4.29
C LEU A 162 6.91 -7.58 -5.20
N GLY A 163 6.37 -8.69 -4.70
CA GLY A 163 5.39 -9.48 -5.41
C GLY A 163 5.57 -10.96 -5.13
N LEU A 164 4.46 -11.68 -4.96
CA LEU A 164 4.49 -13.13 -4.83
C LEU A 164 4.48 -13.75 -6.23
N TRP A 165 5.41 -14.67 -6.48
CA TRP A 165 5.31 -15.59 -7.61
C TRP A 165 4.10 -16.50 -7.39
N GLN A 166 2.98 -16.21 -8.04
CA GLN A 166 1.89 -17.16 -8.16
C GLN A 166 2.32 -18.19 -9.23
N ARG A 167 2.47 -19.45 -8.80
CA ARG A 167 2.68 -20.60 -9.69
C ARG A 167 1.35 -21.22 -10.08
#